data_AF-A0A934K2P8-F1
#
_entry.id   AF-A0A934K2P8-F1
#
_cell.length_a   1.000
_cell.length_b   1.000
_cell.length_c   1.000
_cell.angle_alpha   90.00
_cell.angle_beta   90.00
_cell.angle_gamma   90.00
#
_symmetry.space_group_name_H-M   'P 1'
#
loop_
_entity.id
_entity.type
_entity.pdbx_description
1 polymer ?
#
loop_
_entity_poly.entity_id
_entity_poly.type
_entity_poly.pdbx_seq_one_letter_code
_entity_poly.pdbx_strand_id
1 'polypeptide(L)'
;PPPDRDRLLPRGTWDESNLQVDIHDPLRYGIATELHDFAEAVSIGRPPEVGADDGTRAVAICLAILESALENRPVAVEDVLSGRLDRWQASLDRPRPG
;
A
#
# COMPACT_ATOMS: atom_id res chain seq x y z
N PRO A 1 11.44 -24.82 -16.57
CA PRO A 1 11.84 -24.39 -15.21
C PRO A 1 10.60 -24.41 -14.30
N PRO A 2 10.69 -24.75 -13.00
CA PRO A 2 9.57 -24.47 -12.13
C PRO A 2 9.25 -22.97 -12.30
N PRO A 3 7.98 -22.57 -12.42
CA PRO A 3 7.64 -21.16 -12.51
C PRO A 3 8.32 -20.46 -11.33
N ASP A 4 9.00 -19.33 -11.56
CA ASP A 4 9.88 -18.68 -10.56
C ASP A 4 9.20 -18.48 -9.19
N ARG A 5 7.86 -18.46 -9.18
CA ARG A 5 6.97 -18.52 -8.01
C ARG A 5 7.28 -19.63 -7.01
N ASP A 6 7.48 -20.87 -7.44
CA ASP A 6 7.75 -22.01 -6.52
C ASP A 6 9.11 -21.87 -5.79
N ARG A 7 10.01 -21.05 -6.35
CA ARG A 7 11.31 -20.75 -5.76
C ARG A 7 11.25 -19.56 -4.80
N LEU A 8 10.42 -18.57 -5.11
CA LEU A 8 10.36 -17.30 -4.38
C LEU A 8 9.38 -17.35 -3.20
N LEU A 9 8.34 -18.18 -3.28
CA LEU A 9 7.31 -18.26 -2.26
C LEU A 9 7.53 -19.47 -1.33
N PRO A 10 7.47 -19.31 0.00
CA PRO A 10 7.52 -20.44 0.92
C PRO A 10 6.42 -21.47 0.61
N ARG A 11 6.71 -22.76 0.79
CA ARG A 11 5.71 -23.81 0.49
C ARG A 11 4.40 -23.58 1.26
N GLY A 12 3.29 -23.59 0.54
CA GLY A 12 1.95 -23.39 1.10
C GLY A 12 1.57 -21.93 1.31
N THR A 13 2.31 -20.96 0.78
CA THR A 13 1.86 -19.54 0.71
C THR A 13 1.18 -19.21 -0.61
N TRP A 14 0.89 -20.21 -1.45
CA TRP A 14 0.21 -20.07 -2.73
C TRP A 14 -0.66 -21.30 -2.99
N ASP A 15 -1.97 -21.09 -3.23
CA ASP A 15 -2.94 -22.10 -3.62
C ASP A 15 -3.83 -21.51 -4.73
N GLU A 16 -3.57 -21.89 -5.98
CA GLU A 16 -4.34 -21.40 -7.15
C GLU A 16 -5.80 -21.85 -7.13
N SER A 17 -6.12 -22.92 -6.39
CA SER A 17 -7.49 -23.37 -6.21
C SER A 17 -8.25 -22.57 -5.16
N ASN A 18 -7.54 -21.74 -4.38
CA ASN A 18 -8.10 -20.97 -3.28
C ASN A 18 -7.43 -19.58 -3.14
N LEU A 19 -7.75 -18.69 -4.08
CA LEU A 19 -7.29 -17.29 -4.10
C LEU A 19 -8.07 -16.37 -3.13
N GLN A 20 -8.69 -16.92 -2.08
CA GLN A 20 -9.43 -16.10 -1.12
C GLN A 20 -8.49 -15.37 -0.17
N VAL A 21 -8.81 -14.10 0.10
CA VAL A 21 -8.18 -13.35 1.20
C VAL A 21 -8.60 -14.02 2.50
N ASP A 22 -7.68 -14.72 3.15
CA ASP A 22 -7.89 -15.23 4.51
C ASP A 22 -7.88 -14.05 5.47
N ILE A 23 -9.01 -13.73 6.10
CA ILE A 23 -9.08 -12.64 7.09
C ILE A 23 -8.24 -12.92 8.34
N HIS A 24 -7.92 -14.19 8.60
CA HIS A 24 -7.04 -14.60 9.69
C HIS A 24 -5.56 -14.56 9.29
N ASP A 25 -5.24 -14.50 7.99
CA ASP A 25 -3.89 -14.33 7.47
C ASP A 25 -3.88 -13.50 6.16
N PRO A 26 -4.29 -12.22 6.22
CA PRO A 26 -4.54 -11.41 5.02
C PRO A 26 -3.25 -11.03 4.29
N LEU A 27 -2.10 -11.25 4.93
CA LEU A 27 -0.79 -10.84 4.45
C LEU A 27 -0.06 -11.95 3.71
N ARG A 28 -0.40 -13.23 3.95
CA ARG A 28 0.36 -14.37 3.38
C ARG A 28 0.36 -14.40 1.87
N TYR A 29 -0.79 -14.19 1.23
CA TYR A 29 -0.91 -14.20 -0.23
C TYR A 29 -0.60 -12.83 -0.84
N GLY A 30 -1.04 -11.75 -0.19
CA GLY A 30 -0.82 -10.38 -0.67
C GLY A 30 0.66 -10.02 -0.72
N ILE A 31 1.39 -10.19 0.38
CA ILE A 31 2.83 -9.84 0.44
C ILE A 31 3.65 -10.69 -0.53
N ALA A 32 3.36 -11.98 -0.59
CA ALA A 32 4.02 -12.90 -1.53
C ALA A 32 3.88 -12.44 -2.98
N THR A 33 2.66 -12.05 -3.37
CA THR A 33 2.35 -11.59 -4.73
C THR A 33 3.02 -10.27 -5.03
N GLU A 34 2.93 -9.29 -4.13
CA GLU A 34 3.57 -7.97 -4.27
C GLU A 34 5.10 -8.06 -4.37
N LEU A 35 5.73 -8.91 -3.55
CA LEU A 35 7.18 -9.12 -3.63
C LEU A 35 7.61 -9.75 -4.96
N HIS A 36 6.81 -10.68 -5.49
CA HIS A 36 7.06 -11.29 -6.78
C HIS A 36 6.87 -10.29 -7.93
N ASP A 37 5.77 -9.54 -7.93
CA ASP A 37 5.50 -8.49 -8.92
C ASP A 37 6.63 -7.45 -8.93
N PHE A 38 7.03 -6.96 -7.74
CA PHE A 38 8.11 -6.00 -7.62
C PHE A 38 9.45 -6.55 -8.12
N ALA A 39 9.81 -7.79 -7.77
CA ALA A 39 11.04 -8.41 -8.24
C ALA A 39 11.06 -8.61 -9.76
N GLU A 40 9.93 -9.04 -10.35
CA GLU A 40 9.79 -9.16 -11.79
C GLU A 40 9.87 -7.78 -12.47
N ALA A 41 9.17 -6.77 -11.92
CA ALA A 41 9.17 -5.40 -12.42
C ALA A 41 10.59 -4.83 -12.55
N VAL A 42 11.41 -5.04 -11.51
CA VAL A 42 12.83 -4.66 -11.51
C VAL A 42 13.63 -5.45 -12.55
N SER A 43 13.39 -6.76 -12.67
CA SER A 43 14.14 -7.65 -13.57
C SER A 43 13.95 -7.31 -15.06
N ILE A 44 12.71 -6.97 -15.46
CA ILE A 44 12.38 -6.71 -16.87
C ILE A 44 12.19 -5.22 -17.18
N GLY A 45 12.37 -4.34 -16.19
CA GLY A 45 12.27 -2.89 -16.38
C GLY A 45 10.85 -2.39 -16.68
N ARG A 46 9.83 -3.01 -16.06
CA ARG A 46 8.43 -2.52 -16.13
C ARG A 46 8.03 -1.82 -14.82
N PRO A 47 6.97 -1.00 -14.81
CA PRO A 47 6.34 -0.57 -13.57
C PRO A 47 5.80 -1.77 -12.78
N PRO A 48 5.84 -1.75 -11.44
CA PRO A 48 5.07 -2.68 -10.61
C PRO A 48 3.57 -2.43 -10.77
N GLU A 49 2.75 -3.40 -10.39
CA GLU A 49 1.29 -3.30 -10.39
C GLU A 49 0.80 -2.18 -9.47
N VAL A 50 1.38 -2.09 -8.27
CA VAL A 50 1.13 -1.01 -7.31
C VAL A 50 2.34 -0.08 -7.28
N GLY A 51 2.15 1.13 -7.81
CA GLY A 51 3.20 2.14 -7.93
C GLY A 51 3.30 3.08 -6.73
N ALA A 52 4.27 4.00 -6.81
CA ALA A 52 4.44 5.06 -5.82
C ALA A 52 3.20 5.98 -5.74
N ASP A 53 2.56 6.26 -6.87
CA ASP A 53 1.37 7.12 -6.93
C ASP A 53 0.16 6.45 -6.26
N ASP A 54 -0.02 5.14 -6.47
CA ASP A 54 -1.08 4.36 -5.82
C ASP A 54 -0.90 4.34 -4.31
N GLY A 55 0.31 4.05 -3.84
CA GLY A 55 0.65 4.09 -2.41
C GLY A 55 0.47 5.48 -1.80
N THR A 56 0.90 6.52 -2.50
CA THR A 56 0.74 7.92 -2.06
C THR A 56 -0.73 8.29 -1.94
N ARG A 57 -1.55 7.92 -2.93
CA ARG A 57 -2.99 8.17 -2.92
C ARG A 57 -3.70 7.39 -1.82
N ALA A 58 -3.30 6.15 -1.55
CA ALA A 58 -3.84 5.35 -0.45
C ALA A 58 -3.60 6.03 0.90
N VAL A 59 -2.38 6.52 1.16
CA VAL A 59 -2.06 7.28 2.38
C VAL A 59 -2.87 8.58 2.46
N ALA A 60 -2.98 9.32 1.34
CA ALA A 60 -3.77 10.55 1.30
C ALA A 60 -5.26 10.33 1.60
N ILE A 61 -5.83 9.18 1.22
CA ILE A 61 -7.20 8.80 1.60
C ILE A 61 -7.31 8.61 3.11
N CYS A 62 -6.37 7.89 3.73
CA CYS A 62 -6.37 7.72 5.19
C CYS A 62 -6.27 9.07 5.92
N LEU A 63 -5.40 9.96 5.45
CA LEU A 63 -5.26 11.31 6.00
C LEU A 63 -6.53 12.13 5.78
N ALA A 64 -7.17 12.08 4.60
CA ALA A 64 -8.43 12.78 4.34
C ALA A 64 -9.56 12.35 5.30
N ILE A 65 -9.62 11.07 5.70
CA ILE A 65 -10.56 10.58 6.72
C ILE A 65 -10.30 11.25 8.07
N LEU A 66 -9.03 11.32 8.46
CA LEU A 66 -8.61 11.91 9.74
C LEU A 66 -8.85 13.42 9.77
N GLU A 67 -8.56 14.10 8.68
CA GLU A 67 -8.86 15.51 8.47
C GLU A 67 -10.37 15.80 8.47
N SER A 68 -11.16 14.92 7.85
CA SER A 68 -12.61 15.03 7.84
C SER A 68 -13.20 14.92 9.25
N ALA A 69 -12.67 14.01 10.06
CA ALA A 69 -13.04 13.87 11.47
C ALA A 69 -12.66 15.11 12.30
N LEU A 70 -11.49 15.71 12.03
CA LEU A 70 -11.03 16.91 12.72
C LEU A 70 -11.87 18.16 12.36
N GLU A 71 -12.20 18.34 11.08
CA GLU A 71 -12.92 19.51 10.57
C GLU A 71 -14.45 19.35 10.63
N ASN A 72 -14.94 18.15 10.97
CA ASN A 72 -16.36 17.79 10.97
C ASN A 72 -17.08 18.13 9.65
N ARG A 73 -16.40 17.86 8.52
CA ARG A 73 -16.91 18.08 7.17
C ARG A 73 -16.25 17.13 6.16
N PRO A 74 -16.85 16.87 5.00
CA PRO A 74 -16.18 16.17 3.91
C PRO A 74 -14.88 16.88 3.49
N VAL A 75 -13.84 16.10 3.20
CA VAL A 75 -12.52 16.54 2.73
C VAL A 75 -12.22 15.84 1.41
N ALA A 76 -11.77 16.61 0.41
CA ALA A 76 -11.32 16.03 -0.85
C ALA A 76 -9.90 15.45 -0.69
N VAL A 77 -9.66 14.27 -1.26
CA VAL A 77 -8.34 13.63 -1.24
C VAL A 77 -7.30 14.54 -1.91
N GLU A 78 -7.69 15.28 -2.93
CA GLU A 78 -6.85 16.24 -3.65
C GLU A 78 -6.41 17.43 -2.77
N ASP A 79 -7.17 17.81 -1.74
CA ASP A 79 -6.76 18.85 -0.79
C ASP A 79 -5.60 18.37 0.08
N VAL A 80 -5.62 17.09 0.47
CA VAL A 80 -4.53 16.46 1.23
C VAL A 80 -3.31 16.22 0.34
N LEU A 81 -3.50 15.64 -0.85
CA LEU A 81 -2.41 15.37 -1.80
C LEU A 81 -1.64 16.63 -2.19
N SER A 82 -2.31 17.77 -2.27
CA SER A 82 -1.69 19.05 -2.61
C SER A 82 -1.11 19.80 -1.42
N GLY A 83 -1.30 19.29 -0.19
CA GLY A 83 -0.90 19.98 1.05
C GLY A 83 -1.74 21.22 1.35
N ARG A 84 -2.88 21.44 0.67
CA ARG A 84 -3.81 22.52 1.06
C ARG A 84 -4.44 22.26 2.42
N LEU A 85 -4.49 21.00 2.84
CA LEU A 85 -5.07 20.58 4.10
C LEU A 85 -4.17 19.51 4.73
N ASP A 86 -3.59 19.85 5.88
CA ASP A 86 -2.56 19.08 6.58
C ASP A 86 -2.66 19.19 8.12
N ARG A 87 -3.80 19.66 8.65
CA ARG A 87 -3.93 20.03 10.06
C ARG A 87 -3.76 18.86 11.01
N TRP A 88 -4.32 17.70 10.66
CA TRP A 88 -4.19 16.48 11.45
C TRP A 88 -2.74 16.01 11.48
N GLN A 89 -2.07 15.97 10.32
CA GLN A 89 -0.69 15.48 10.22
C GLN A 89 0.39 16.50 10.65
N ALA A 90 0.07 17.80 10.74
CA ALA A 90 1.02 18.86 11.05
C ALA A 90 1.82 18.66 12.34
N SER A 91 1.24 17.97 13.33
CA SER A 91 1.95 17.64 14.57
C SER A 91 2.98 16.52 14.40
N LEU A 92 2.77 15.61 13.45
CA LEU A 92 3.64 14.48 13.11
C LEU A 92 4.79 14.92 12.20
N ASP A 93 4.52 15.87 11.30
CA ASP A 93 5.52 16.40 10.36
C ASP A 93 6.59 17.26 11.04
N ARG A 94 6.34 17.69 12.28
CA ARG A 94 7.32 18.46 13.04
C ARG A 94 8.46 17.55 13.49
N PRO A 95 9.73 17.91 13.23
CA PRO A 95 10.86 17.16 13.74
C PRO A 95 10.78 17.09 15.28
N ARG A 96 10.99 15.90 15.84
CA ARG A 96 11.09 15.76 17.30
C ARG A 96 12.26 16.62 17.81
N PRO A 97 12.09 17.38 18.91
CA PRO A 97 13.23 18.04 19.53
C PRO A 97 14.25 16.98 19.96
N GLY A 98 15.51 17.21 19.57
CA GLY A 98 16.66 16.39 19.98
C GLY A 98 17.08 16.63 21.41
#